data_AF-A0A5C5S550-F1
#
_entry.id   AF-A0A5C5S550-F1
#
_cell.length_a   1.000
_cell.length_b   1.000
_cell.length_c   1.000
_cell.angle_alpha   90.00
_cell.angle_beta   90.00
_cell.angle_gamma   90.00
#
_symmetry.space_group_name_H-M   'P 1'
#
loop_
_entity.id
_entity.type
_entity.pdbx_description
1 polymer ?
#
loop_
_entity_poly.entity_id
_entity_poly.type
_entity_poly.pdbx_seq_one_letter_code
_entity_poly.pdbx_strand_id
1 'polypeptide(L)'
;MNELTPEVVRDELLAGRRVLYVTDSEARDRDALEAIRALLPDHLVRKVSRGYRQHEIECTNGGRVWFVAATTSAARGCQADTLVLDTWREDVRASVLPVLCGAAAPRLFAQRRPLVEEVLGA
;
A
#
# COMPACT_ATOMS: atom_id res chain seq x y z
N MET A 1 1.40 -15.67 -5.95
CA MET A 1 1.87 -14.27 -5.95
C MET A 1 1.17 -13.59 -7.10
N ASN A 2 0.25 -12.67 -6.84
CA ASN A 2 -0.38 -11.91 -7.92
C ASN A 2 0.51 -10.67 -8.17
N GLU A 3 1.21 -10.67 -9.29
CA GLU A 3 2.26 -9.72 -9.73
C GLU A 3 1.69 -8.36 -10.18
N LEU A 4 0.66 -7.86 -9.49
CA LEU A 4 0.00 -6.61 -9.89
C LEU A 4 0.16 -5.50 -8.87
N THR A 5 0.39 -5.83 -7.60
CA THR A 5 0.39 -4.82 -6.53
C THR A 5 1.66 -3.96 -6.53
N PRO A 6 2.88 -4.52 -6.60
CA PRO A 6 4.11 -3.73 -6.65
C PRO A 6 4.22 -2.82 -7.88
N GLU A 7 3.77 -3.30 -9.04
CA GLU A 7 3.82 -2.62 -10.34
C GLU A 7 2.86 -1.44 -10.36
N VAL A 8 1.64 -1.62 -9.85
CA VAL A 8 0.68 -0.52 -9.68
C VAL A 8 1.28 0.56 -8.80
N VAL A 9 1.89 0.20 -7.67
CA VAL A 9 2.50 1.19 -6.77
C VAL A 9 3.65 1.92 -7.46
N ARG A 10 4.52 1.20 -8.19
CA ARG A 10 5.59 1.82 -8.98
C ARG A 10 5.03 2.86 -9.95
N ASP A 11 3.98 2.53 -10.70
CA ASP A 11 3.40 3.42 -11.71
C ASP A 11 2.77 4.67 -11.06
N GLU A 12 2.12 4.50 -9.92
CA GLU A 12 1.58 5.63 -9.13
C GLU A 12 2.71 6.53 -8.59
N LEU A 13 3.81 5.95 -8.11
CA LEU A 13 4.98 6.70 -7.65
C LEU A 13 5.67 7.44 -8.80
N LEU A 14 5.79 6.82 -9.98
CA LEU A 14 6.31 7.47 -11.19
C LEU A 14 5.45 8.66 -11.61
N ALA A 15 4.14 8.60 -11.39
CA ALA A 15 3.20 9.69 -11.62
C ALA A 15 3.19 10.76 -10.51
N GLY A 16 4.04 10.63 -9.47
CA GLY A 16 4.14 11.60 -8.38
C GLY A 16 2.98 11.52 -7.38
N ARG A 17 2.25 10.39 -7.32
CA ARG A 17 1.08 10.21 -6.46
C ARG A 17 1.45 9.70 -5.07
N ARG A 18 0.57 9.98 -4.12
CA ARG A 18 0.64 9.49 -2.75
C ARG A 18 -0.16 8.19 -2.62
N VAL A 19 0.47 7.15 -2.10
CA VAL A 19 -0.07 5.80 -2.00
C VAL A 19 -0.09 5.36 -0.54
N LEU A 20 -1.24 4.87 -0.06
CA LEU A 20 -1.29 4.08 1.17
C LEU A 20 -1.35 2.61 0.81
N TYR A 21 -0.33 1.85 1.18
CA TYR A 21 -0.25 0.41 1.00
C TYR A 21 -0.53 -0.30 2.31
N VAL A 22 -1.62 -1.06 2.36
CA VAL A 22 -2.06 -1.78 3.55
C VAL A 22 -1.76 -3.27 3.38
N THR A 23 -0.88 -3.80 4.23
CA THR A 23 -0.56 -5.23 4.29
C THR A 23 -1.23 -5.90 5.49
N ASP A 24 -1.21 -7.23 5.55
CA ASP A 24 -1.73 -7.98 6.70
C ASP A 24 -0.82 -7.91 7.95
N SER A 25 0.47 -7.56 7.79
CA SER A 25 1.43 -7.53 8.92
C SER A 25 2.67 -6.70 8.63
N GLU A 26 3.35 -6.23 9.68
CA GLU A 26 4.60 -5.45 9.56
C GLU A 26 5.72 -6.22 8.84
N ALA A 27 5.74 -7.56 8.93
CA ALA A 27 6.68 -8.37 8.16
C ALA A 27 6.43 -8.20 6.65
N ARG A 28 5.16 -8.23 6.22
CA ARG A 28 4.77 -8.01 4.83
C ARG A 28 5.02 -6.58 4.36
N ASP A 29 4.94 -5.58 5.24
CA ASP A 29 5.30 -4.20 4.92
C ASP A 29 6.77 -4.10 4.47
N ARG A 30 7.68 -4.86 5.11
CA ARG A 30 9.10 -4.89 4.72
C ARG A 30 9.28 -5.55 3.36
N ASP A 31 8.66 -6.71 3.15
CA ASP A 31 8.76 -7.42 1.87
C ASP A 31 8.23 -6.57 0.72
N ALA A 32 7.08 -5.89 0.92
CA ALA A 32 6.50 -4.98 -0.07
C ALA A 32 7.40 -3.77 -0.34
N LEU A 33 7.99 -3.17 0.71
CA LEU A 33 8.93 -2.07 0.56
C LEU A 33 10.13 -2.45 -0.30
N GLU A 34 10.78 -3.58 0.01
CA GLU A 34 11.95 -4.04 -0.75
C GLU A 34 11.56 -4.35 -2.21
N ALA A 35 10.42 -5.01 -2.43
CA ALA A 35 9.92 -5.32 -3.77
C ALA A 35 9.68 -4.05 -4.59
N ILE A 36 8.99 -3.04 -4.03
CA ILE A 36 8.73 -1.78 -4.72
C ILE A 36 10.02 -0.98 -4.91
N ARG A 37 10.91 -0.94 -3.92
CA ARG A 37 12.18 -0.23 -4.02
C ARG A 37 13.07 -0.80 -5.14
N ALA A 38 13.06 -2.12 -5.34
CA ALA A 38 13.81 -2.78 -6.42
C ALA A 38 13.28 -2.43 -7.82
N LEU A 39 12.01 -2.03 -7.94
CA LEU A 39 11.39 -1.62 -9.20
C LEU A 39 11.56 -0.12 -9.52
N LEU A 40 12.01 0.68 -8.57
CA LEU A 40 12.18 2.13 -8.75
C LEU A 40 13.60 2.48 -9.19
N PRO A 41 13.77 3.41 -10.15
CA PRO A 41 15.09 3.96 -10.47
C PRO A 41 15.73 4.65 -9.25
N ASP A 42 17.03 4.43 -9.03
CA ASP A 42 17.73 4.97 -7.85
C ASP A 42 17.66 6.50 -7.73
N HIS A 43 17.74 7.20 -8.86
CA HIS A 43 17.67 8.67 -8.89
C HIS A 43 16.28 9.23 -8.52
N LEU A 44 15.24 8.38 -8.59
CA LEU A 44 13.89 8.77 -8.22
C LEU A 44 13.68 8.69 -6.71
N VAL A 45 14.43 7.84 -6.00
CA VAL A 45 14.26 7.61 -4.56
C VAL A 45 14.99 8.71 -3.78
N ARG A 46 14.22 9.57 -3.11
CA ARG A 46 14.75 10.63 -2.25
C ARG A 46 15.06 10.10 -0.85
N LYS A 47 14.18 9.28 -0.30
CA LYS A 47 14.27 8.80 1.08
C LYS A 47 13.58 7.45 1.22
N VAL A 48 14.19 6.57 2.00
CA VAL A 48 13.55 5.36 2.53
C VAL A 48 13.58 5.47 4.04
N SER A 49 12.44 5.33 4.71
CA SER A 49 12.34 5.36 6.16
C SER A 49 11.72 4.09 6.69
N ARG A 50 12.33 3.52 7.74
CA ARG A 50 11.86 2.33 8.45
C ARG A 50 11.57 2.72 9.89
N GLY A 51 10.36 3.21 10.15
CA GLY A 51 9.90 3.60 11.48
C GLY A 51 9.22 2.45 12.21
N TYR A 52 8.92 2.65 13.50
CA TYR A 52 8.13 1.69 14.28
C TYR A 52 6.71 1.60 13.70
N ARG A 53 6.32 0.43 13.16
CA ARG A 53 5.01 0.13 12.55
C ARG A 53 4.64 0.88 11.26
N GLN A 54 5.58 1.64 10.70
CA GLN A 54 5.36 2.34 9.43
C GLN A 54 6.66 2.44 8.65
N HIS A 55 6.60 2.03 7.38
CA HIS A 55 7.69 2.25 6.45
C HIS A 55 7.24 3.22 5.36
N GLU A 56 8.16 3.96 4.77
CA GLU A 56 7.86 4.82 3.62
C GLU A 56 8.99 4.86 2.60
N ILE A 57 8.59 5.10 1.35
CA ILE A 57 9.47 5.56 0.26
C ILE A 57 8.96 6.92 -0.19
N GLU A 58 9.85 7.91 -0.23
CA GLU A 58 9.59 9.23 -0.80
C GLU A 58 10.42 9.41 -2.06
N CYS A 59 9.77 9.86 -3.13
CA CYS A 59 10.37 10.07 -4.44
C CYS A 59 10.63 11.57 -4.68
N THR A 60 11.60 11.87 -5.55
CA THR A 60 12.01 13.24 -5.90
C THR A 60 10.94 14.02 -6.66
N ASN A 61 10.03 13.32 -7.35
CA ASN A 61 8.88 13.89 -8.06
C ASN A 61 7.65 14.14 -7.16
N GLY A 62 7.77 13.96 -5.84
CA GLY A 62 6.66 14.10 -4.89
C GLY A 62 5.84 12.84 -4.67
N GLY A 63 6.09 11.77 -5.44
CA GLY A 63 5.50 10.45 -5.20
C GLY A 63 5.88 9.91 -3.83
N ARG A 64 4.94 9.25 -3.17
CA ARG A 64 5.17 8.73 -1.81
C ARG A 64 4.34 7.49 -1.57
N VAL A 65 4.91 6.49 -0.92
CA VAL A 65 4.16 5.33 -0.43
C VAL A 65 4.40 5.16 1.06
N TRP A 66 3.32 4.98 1.81
CA TRP A 66 3.34 4.51 3.19
C TRP A 66 2.90 3.07 3.25
N PHE A 67 3.68 2.25 3.95
CA PHE A 67 3.37 0.87 4.26
C PHE A 67 2.85 0.78 5.67
N VAL A 68 1.65 0.23 5.83
CA VAL A 68 0.98 0.09 7.12
C VAL A 68 0.34 -1.29 7.24
N ALA A 69 0.53 -1.93 8.39
CA ALA A 69 -0.20 -3.14 8.73
C ALA A 69 -1.69 -2.84 8.95
N ALA A 70 -2.55 -3.78 8.54
CA ALA A 70 -4.00 -3.73 8.58
C ALA A 70 -4.53 -3.70 10.03
N THR A 71 -4.51 -2.50 10.62
CA THR A 71 -5.00 -2.20 11.96
C THR A 71 -6.09 -1.12 11.89
N THR A 72 -6.92 -1.03 12.92
CA THR A 72 -8.01 -0.04 12.99
C THR A 72 -7.50 1.42 13.01
N SER A 73 -6.21 1.65 13.27
CA SER A 73 -5.58 2.97 13.24
C SER A 73 -4.58 3.17 12.09
N ALA A 74 -4.46 2.22 11.16
CA ALA A 74 -3.42 2.19 10.14
C ALA A 74 -3.35 3.45 9.25
N ALA A 75 -4.49 4.07 8.96
CA ALA A 75 -4.57 5.22 8.05
C ALA A 75 -4.69 6.58 8.76
N ARG A 76 -4.62 6.62 10.09
CA ARG A 76 -4.83 7.88 10.84
C ARG A 76 -3.74 8.89 10.47
N GLY A 77 -4.17 10.08 10.04
CA GLY A 77 -3.26 11.19 9.68
C GLY A 77 -2.61 11.05 8.31
N CYS A 78 -2.94 10.01 7.54
CA CYS A 78 -2.48 9.86 6.17
C CYS A 78 -3.47 10.54 5.20
N GLN A 79 -2.95 11.07 4.10
CA GLN A 79 -3.72 11.45 2.92
C GLN A 79 -3.06 10.82 1.70
N ALA A 80 -3.85 10.09 0.91
CA ALA A 80 -3.36 9.38 -0.25
C ALA A 80 -4.28 9.63 -1.45
N ASP A 81 -3.68 9.61 -2.63
CA ASP A 81 -4.39 9.65 -3.90
C ASP A 81 -4.80 8.23 -4.31
N THR A 82 -4.06 7.22 -3.83
CA THR A 82 -4.27 5.81 -4.14
C THR A 82 -4.20 4.96 -2.87
N LEU A 83 -5.19 4.08 -2.69
CA LEU A 83 -5.23 3.09 -1.63
C LEU A 83 -5.03 1.71 -2.23
N VAL A 84 -4.07 0.97 -1.69
CA VAL A 84 -3.74 -0.38 -2.12
C VAL A 84 -3.91 -1.32 -0.93
N LEU A 85 -4.80 -2.29 -1.06
CA LEU A 85 -5.08 -3.30 -0.05
C LEU A 85 -4.56 -4.65 -0.53
N ASP A 86 -3.46 -5.11 0.04
CA ASP A 86 -2.87 -6.41 -0.28
C ASP A 86 -3.71 -7.58 0.24
N THR A 87 -4.54 -7.32 1.25
CA THR A 87 -5.56 -8.26 1.71
C THR A 87 -6.81 -7.50 2.09
N TRP A 88 -7.96 -7.92 1.54
CA TRP A 88 -9.24 -7.34 1.92
C TRP A 88 -9.64 -7.79 3.33
N ARG A 89 -9.82 -6.83 4.23
CA ARG A 89 -10.26 -7.00 5.62
C ARG A 89 -11.37 -6.01 5.94
N GLU A 90 -12.57 -6.51 6.22
CA GLU A 90 -13.75 -5.64 6.40
C GLU A 90 -13.64 -4.76 7.65
N ASP A 91 -12.98 -5.27 8.71
CA ASP A 91 -12.70 -4.55 9.95
C ASP A 91 -11.74 -3.37 9.77
N VAL A 92 -10.94 -3.37 8.71
CA VAL A 92 -9.97 -2.32 8.39
C VAL A 92 -10.51 -1.35 7.34
N ARG A 93 -11.48 -1.78 6.52
CA ARG A 93 -12.09 -0.98 5.46
C ARG A 93 -12.56 0.40 5.93
N ALA A 94 -13.28 0.46 7.05
CA ALA A 94 -13.84 1.70 7.57
C ALA A 94 -12.76 2.68 8.05
N SER A 95 -11.61 2.19 8.51
CA SER A 95 -10.52 3.05 8.97
C SER A 95 -9.66 3.58 7.82
N VAL A 96 -9.53 2.83 6.73
CA VAL A 96 -8.64 3.18 5.62
C VAL A 96 -9.31 4.01 4.54
N LEU A 97 -10.58 3.78 4.20
CA LEU A 97 -11.25 4.52 3.12
C LEU A 97 -11.21 6.05 3.25
N PRO A 98 -11.32 6.66 4.46
CA PRO A 98 -11.22 8.10 4.61
C PRO A 98 -9.89 8.72 4.14
N VAL A 99 -8.82 7.93 3.97
CA VAL A 99 -7.53 8.40 3.45
C VAL A 99 -7.61 9.02 2.05
N LEU A 100 -8.61 8.59 1.27
CA LEU A 100 -8.85 9.06 -0.09
C LEU A 100 -9.64 10.37 -0.14
N CYS A 101 -10.18 10.83 1.00
CA CYS A 101 -10.93 12.07 1.06
C CYS A 101 -10.00 13.26 0.75
N GLY A 102 -10.36 14.04 -0.27
CA GLY A 102 -9.58 15.19 -0.74
C GLY A 102 -8.63 14.89 -1.91
N ALA A 103 -8.53 13.64 -2.36
CA ALA A 103 -7.86 13.32 -3.61
C ALA A 103 -8.73 13.76 -4.81
N ALA A 104 -8.13 14.42 -5.80
CA ALA A 104 -8.84 14.88 -6.99
C ALA A 104 -9.31 13.71 -7.89
N ALA A 105 -8.57 12.59 -7.89
CA ALA A 105 -8.87 11.39 -8.65
C ALA A 105 -8.45 10.15 -7.85
N PRO A 106 -9.23 9.76 -6.82
CA PRO A 106 -8.89 8.67 -5.92
C PRO A 106 -8.90 7.32 -6.65
N ARG A 107 -7.94 6.45 -6.31
CA ARG A 107 -7.86 5.07 -6.82
C ARG A 107 -7.86 4.07 -5.67
N LEU A 108 -8.54 2.95 -5.86
CA LEU A 108 -8.57 1.83 -4.91
C LEU A 108 -8.22 0.55 -5.64
N PHE A 109 -7.14 -0.10 -5.21
CA PHE A 109 -6.76 -1.43 -5.63
C PHE A 109 -6.88 -2.35 -4.43
N ALA A 110 -7.59 -3.47 -4.58
CA ALA A 110 -7.75 -4.44 -3.50
C ALA A 110 -7.58 -5.85 -4.04
N GLN A 111 -6.66 -6.60 -3.46
CA GLN A 111 -6.62 -8.04 -3.65
C GLN A 111 -7.76 -8.66 -2.86
N ARG A 112 -8.76 -9.18 -3.57
CA ARG A 112 -9.63 -10.21 -3.00
C ARG A 112 -8.76 -11.46 -2.86
N ARG A 113 -8.67 -12.01 -1.64
CA ARG A 113 -8.24 -13.41 -1.52
C ARG A 113 -9.10 -14.23 -2.49
N PRO A 114 -8.55 -15.21 -3.22
CA PRO A 114 -9.41 -16.28 -3.70
C PRO A 114 -10.13 -16.83 -2.46
N LEU A 115 -11.46 -16.89 -2.52
CA LEU A 115 -12.19 -17.84 -1.69
C LEU A 115 -11.55 -19.18 -2.01
N VAL A 116 -10.58 -19.61 -1.19
CA VAL A 116 -10.21 -21.02 -1.17
C VAL A 116 -11.51 -21.69 -0.85
N GLU A 117 -12.00 -22.46 -1.83
CA GLU A 117 -13.29 -23.10 -1.78
C GLU A 117 -13.52 -23.68 -0.37
N GLU A 118 -14.73 -23.49 0.17
CA GLU A 118 -15.32 -24.41 1.15
C GLU A 118 -15.53 -25.81 0.53
N VAL A 119 -14.54 -26.30 -0.20
CA VAL A 119 -14.52 -27.58 -0.89
C VAL A 119 -13.17 -28.18 -0.58
N LEU A 120 -13.07 -28.74 0.63
CA LEU A 120 -12.78 -30.15 0.86
C LEU A 120 -12.48 -30.41 2.35
N GLY A 121 -13.56 -30.76 3.05
CA GLY A 121 -13.58 -31.95 3.91
C GLY A 121 -13.16 -31.80 5.37
N ALA A 122 -14.13 -31.98 6.27
CA ALA A 122 -14.18 -33.09 7.23
C ALA A 122 -15.43 -32.97 8.11
#